data_AF-A0A6A7LK43-F1
#
_entry.id   AF-A0A6A7LK43-F1
#
_cell.length_a   1.000
_cell.length_b   1.000
_cell.length_c   1.000
_cell.angle_alpha   90.00
_cell.angle_beta   90.00
_cell.angle_gamma   90.00
#
_symmetry.space_group_name_H-M   'P 1'
#
loop_
_entity.id
_entity.type
_entity.pdbx_description
1 polymer ?
#
loop_
_entity_poly.entity_id
_entity_poly.type
_entity_poly.pdbx_seq_one_letter_code
_entity_poly.pdbx_strand_id
1 'polypeptide(L)'
;MSQQQQLLKQELTVSQILRTYGKAFRQVHMRYSDGHDGRCAVGVFMSYYGWKGKDDSHAGEKLLGASIALRHPGVSKDLIIRLNDSGKTFDEIADYLDN
;
A
#
# COMPACT_ATOMS: atom_id res chain seq x y z
N MET A 1 17.28 12.26 -16.72
CA MET A 1 16.31 11.25 -16.25
C MET A 1 16.41 10.06 -17.21
N SER A 2 16.98 8.93 -16.77
CA SER A 2 17.32 7.83 -17.67
C SER A 2 16.13 6.89 -17.89
N GLN A 3 16.09 6.30 -19.09
CA GLN A 3 15.09 5.37 -19.63
C GLN A 3 14.86 4.09 -18.79
N GLN A 4 15.58 3.91 -17.66
CA GLN A 4 15.41 2.77 -16.75
C GLN A 4 14.17 2.85 -15.85
N GLN A 5 13.55 4.02 -15.71
CA GLN A 5 12.29 4.16 -14.96
C GLN A 5 11.04 3.80 -15.78
N GLN A 6 11.24 3.41 -17.05
CA GLN A 6 10.20 3.03 -18.01
C GLN A 6 10.18 1.52 -18.30
N LEU A 7 10.82 0.70 -17.45
CA LEU A 7 10.38 -0.69 -17.31
C LEU A 7 8.93 -0.61 -16.88
N LEU A 8 8.01 -1.06 -17.75
CA LEU A 8 6.66 -1.41 -17.37
C LEU A 8 6.77 -2.17 -16.05
N LYS A 9 6.48 -1.51 -14.91
CA LYS A 9 6.19 -2.23 -13.68
C LYS A 9 4.99 -3.07 -14.08
N GLN A 10 5.19 -4.37 -14.30
CA GLN A 10 4.07 -5.28 -14.13
C GLN A 10 3.46 -4.88 -12.79
N GLU A 11 2.20 -4.45 -12.80
CA GLU A 11 1.53 -4.05 -11.58
C GLU A 11 1.57 -5.28 -10.66
N LEU A 12 2.40 -5.18 -9.62
CA LEU A 12 2.49 -6.21 -8.61
C LEU A 12 1.08 -6.39 -8.02
N THR A 13 0.71 -7.66 -7.81
CA THR A 13 -0.53 -7.97 -7.09
C THR A 13 -0.49 -7.36 -5.69
N VAL A 14 -1.67 -7.20 -5.08
CA VAL A 14 -1.80 -6.66 -3.73
C VAL A 14 -0.97 -7.46 -2.72
N SER A 15 -0.97 -8.78 -2.82
CA SER A 15 -0.15 -9.67 -2.00
C SER A 15 1.35 -9.47 -2.23
N GLN A 16 1.80 -9.36 -3.48
CA GLN A 16 3.20 -9.06 -3.81
C GLN A 16 3.65 -7.69 -3.28
N ILE A 17 2.80 -6.66 -3.35
CA ILE A 17 3.09 -5.33 -2.79
C ILE A 17 3.30 -5.45 -1.28
N LEU A 18 2.41 -6.13 -0.57
CA LEU A 18 2.49 -6.29 0.88
C LEU A 18 3.76 -7.04 1.31
N ARG A 19 4.08 -8.17 0.66
CA ARG A 19 5.29 -8.94 0.97
C ARG A 19 6.57 -8.15 0.68
N THR A 20 6.61 -7.43 -0.44
CA THR A 20 7.81 -6.71 -0.89
C THR A 20 8.04 -5.44 -0.08
N TYR A 21 6.98 -4.68 0.20
CA TYR A 21 7.09 -3.31 0.70
C TYR A 21 6.58 -3.10 2.12
N GLY A 22 5.88 -4.07 2.72
CA GLY A 22 5.29 -3.93 4.05
C GLY A 22 6.29 -3.51 5.14
N LYS A 23 7.55 -3.97 5.03
CA LYS A 23 8.64 -3.62 5.97
C LYS A 23 9.64 -2.61 5.38
N ALA A 24 9.48 -2.23 4.11
CA ALA A 24 10.40 -1.33 3.43
C ALA A 24 10.12 0.15 3.73
N PHE A 25 8.87 0.48 4.00
CA PHE A 25 8.46 1.85 4.28
C PHE A 25 8.41 2.14 5.77
N ARG A 26 9.30 3.02 6.22
CA ARG A 26 9.32 3.53 7.60
C ARG A 26 8.24 4.57 7.83
N GLN A 27 7.84 4.71 9.09
CA GLN A 27 6.93 5.75 9.53
C GLN A 27 7.57 7.13 9.40
N VAL A 28 6.79 8.11 8.94
CA VAL A 28 7.16 9.53 9.00
C VAL A 28 6.07 10.36 9.72
N HIS A 29 4.83 9.84 9.77
CA HIS A 29 3.71 10.40 10.54
C HIS A 29 2.84 9.27 11.13
N MET A 30 2.13 9.54 12.24
CA MET A 30 1.22 8.55 12.88
C MET A 30 0.06 8.13 11.98
N ARG A 31 -0.38 9.00 11.07
CA ARG A 31 -1.47 8.69 10.14
C ARG A 31 -0.98 7.68 9.09
N TYR A 32 -1.72 6.59 8.92
CA TYR A 32 -1.35 5.41 8.11
C TYR A 32 -0.09 4.67 8.59
N SER A 33 0.21 4.75 9.88
CA SER A 33 1.24 3.93 10.54
C SER A 33 0.65 2.63 11.08
N ASP A 34 1.49 1.61 11.18
CA ASP A 34 1.19 0.37 11.90
C ASP A 34 1.37 0.49 13.44
N GLY A 35 1.80 1.66 13.93
CA GLY A 35 2.09 1.88 15.36
C GLY A 35 3.46 1.34 15.81
N HIS A 36 4.25 0.77 14.90
CA HIS A 36 5.51 0.09 15.16
C HIS A 36 6.65 0.59 14.25
N ASP A 37 6.73 1.90 14.01
CA ASP A 37 7.72 2.56 13.14
C ASP A 37 7.64 2.15 11.64
N GLY A 38 6.55 1.49 11.26
CA GLY A 38 6.21 1.16 9.89
C GLY A 38 4.90 1.80 9.44
N ARG A 39 4.40 1.32 8.30
CA ARG A 39 3.14 1.75 7.70
C ARG A 39 2.08 0.69 7.82
N CYS A 40 0.84 1.07 8.07
CA CYS A 40 -0.28 0.13 7.97
C CYS A 40 -0.50 -0.28 6.50
N ALA A 41 -1.34 -1.30 6.24
CA ALA A 41 -1.57 -1.81 4.89
C ALA A 41 -1.97 -0.69 3.90
N VAL A 42 -2.88 0.21 4.32
CA VAL A 42 -3.25 1.39 3.51
C VAL A 42 -2.05 2.28 3.21
N GLY A 43 -1.20 2.53 4.21
CA GLY A 43 0.00 3.35 4.07
C GLY A 43 1.04 2.73 3.13
N VAL A 44 1.17 1.39 3.12
CA VAL A 44 2.03 0.65 2.18
C VAL A 44 1.54 0.86 0.75
N PHE A 45 0.23 0.71 0.49
CA PHE A 45 -0.33 0.93 -0.85
C PHE A 45 -0.17 2.36 -1.32
N MET A 46 -0.49 3.35 -0.48
CA MET A 46 -0.27 4.75 -0.81
C MET A 46 1.20 5.02 -1.15
N SER A 47 2.13 4.42 -0.42
CA SER A 47 3.57 4.60 -0.66
C SER A 47 4.05 3.93 -1.94
N TYR A 48 3.53 2.75 -2.27
CA TYR A 48 3.79 2.08 -3.54
C TYR A 48 3.39 2.96 -4.73
N TYR A 49 2.28 3.71 -4.62
CA TYR A 49 1.82 4.68 -5.61
C TYR A 49 2.41 6.10 -5.44
N GLY A 50 3.49 6.25 -4.67
CA GLY A 50 4.32 7.46 -4.65
C GLY A 50 4.12 8.40 -3.46
N TRP A 51 3.27 8.06 -2.48
CA TRP A 51 3.16 8.85 -1.26
C TRP A 51 4.39 8.68 -0.36
N LYS A 52 5.03 9.79 0.01
CA LYS A 52 6.28 9.77 0.78
C LYS A 52 6.11 9.76 2.30
N GLY A 53 4.87 9.86 2.79
CA GLY A 53 4.58 9.72 4.22
C GLY A 53 4.63 11.00 5.04
N LYS A 54 4.92 12.13 4.40
CA LYS A 54 5.13 13.42 5.07
C LYS A 54 4.13 14.49 4.67
N ASP A 55 3.38 14.22 3.63
CA ASP A 55 2.56 15.16 2.89
C ASP A 55 1.10 14.72 2.98
N ASP A 56 0.43 15.24 4.02
CA ASP A 56 -1.00 15.07 4.31
C ASP A 56 -1.89 15.94 3.42
N SER A 57 -1.32 17.01 2.82
CA SER A 57 -2.00 17.75 1.77
C SER A 57 -2.29 16.78 0.61
N HIS A 58 -3.56 16.72 0.21
CA HIS A 58 -4.06 15.80 -0.82
C HIS A 58 -3.96 14.31 -0.43
N ALA A 59 -3.88 13.96 0.86
CA ALA A 59 -3.92 12.56 1.29
C ALA A 59 -5.18 11.84 0.80
N GLY A 60 -6.33 12.53 0.76
CA GLY A 60 -7.57 12.01 0.20
C GLY A 60 -7.47 11.69 -1.30
N GLU A 61 -6.83 12.55 -2.09
CA GLU A 61 -6.61 12.32 -3.53
C GLU A 61 -5.62 11.18 -3.78
N LYS A 62 -4.56 11.08 -2.97
CA LYS A 62 -3.60 9.96 -3.05
C LYS A 62 -4.24 8.64 -2.66
N LEU A 63 -5.06 8.64 -1.62
CA LEU A 63 -5.85 7.47 -1.23
C LEU A 63 -6.85 7.10 -2.33
N LEU A 64 -7.50 8.08 -2.95
CA LEU A 64 -8.39 7.86 -4.08
C LEU A 64 -7.65 7.28 -5.28
N GLY A 65 -6.49 7.84 -5.65
CA GLY A 65 -5.64 7.34 -6.73
C GLY A 65 -5.15 5.91 -6.49
N ALA A 66 -4.67 5.62 -5.28
CA ALA A 66 -4.31 4.27 -4.87
C ALA A 66 -5.54 3.32 -4.91
N SER A 67 -6.71 3.80 -4.50
CA SER A 67 -7.96 3.02 -4.52
C SER A 67 -8.40 2.70 -5.96
N ILE A 68 -8.27 3.64 -6.90
CA ILE A 68 -8.56 3.42 -8.32
C ILE A 68 -7.60 2.37 -8.87
N ALA A 69 -6.30 2.52 -8.59
CA ALA A 69 -5.29 1.56 -9.03
C ALA A 69 -5.51 0.15 -8.45
N LEU A 70 -6.06 0.03 -7.23
CA LEU A 70 -6.38 -1.26 -6.59
C LEU A 70 -7.70 -1.90 -7.06
N ARG A 71 -8.61 -1.13 -7.65
CA ARG A 71 -9.81 -1.69 -8.31
C ARG A 71 -9.48 -2.43 -9.60
N HIS A 72 -8.44 -2.00 -10.33
CA HIS A 72 -7.98 -2.67 -11.54
C HIS A 72 -7.52 -4.14 -11.32
N PRO A 73 -6.84 -4.49 -10.22
CA PRO A 73 -6.51 -5.88 -9.85
C PRO A 73 -7.63 -6.61 -9.09
N GLY A 74 -8.88 -6.13 -9.10
CA GLY A 74 -10.03 -6.85 -8.53
C GLY A 74 -10.17 -6.79 -7.00
N VAL A 75 -9.34 -5.99 -6.31
CA VAL A 75 -9.39 -5.84 -4.86
C VAL A 75 -10.22 -4.62 -4.46
N SER A 76 -11.28 -4.82 -3.68
CA SER A 76 -12.13 -3.71 -3.24
C SER A 76 -11.46 -2.89 -2.13
N LYS A 77 -11.74 -1.59 -2.10
CA LYS A 77 -11.30 -0.68 -1.03
C LYS A 77 -11.72 -1.19 0.37
N ASP A 78 -12.93 -1.71 0.46
CA ASP A 78 -13.48 -2.23 1.72
C ASP A 78 -12.77 -3.50 2.18
N LEU A 79 -12.22 -4.28 1.26
CA LEU A 79 -11.36 -5.40 1.59
C LEU A 79 -10.04 -4.90 2.20
N ILE A 80 -9.39 -3.90 1.59
CA ILE A 80 -8.12 -3.35 2.11
C ILE A 80 -8.30 -2.72 3.50
N ILE A 81 -9.37 -1.97 3.71
CA ILE A 81 -9.66 -1.38 5.04
C ILE A 81 -9.89 -2.49 6.07
N ARG A 82 -10.71 -3.50 5.75
CA ARG A 82 -10.94 -4.63 6.67
C ARG A 82 -9.66 -5.39 6.97
N LEU A 83 -8.79 -5.59 5.99
CA LEU A 83 -7.51 -6.28 6.18
C LEU A 83 -6.55 -5.42 7.03
N ASN A 84 -6.53 -4.10 6.80
CA ASN A 84 -5.78 -3.15 7.63
C ASN A 84 -6.18 -3.21 9.11
N ASP A 85 -7.49 -3.33 9.37
CA ASP A 85 -8.05 -3.30 10.72
C ASP A 85 -8.13 -4.70 11.35
N SER A 86 -7.67 -5.74 10.65
CA SER A 86 -7.80 -7.14 11.10
C SER A 86 -6.78 -7.57 12.16
N GLY A 87 -5.75 -6.76 12.42
CA GLY A 87 -4.64 -7.12 13.30
C GLY A 87 -3.66 -8.15 12.73
N LYS A 88 -3.87 -8.60 11.48
CA LYS A 88 -2.98 -9.53 10.77
C LYS A 88 -1.71 -8.84 10.29
N THR A 89 -0.63 -9.61 10.20
CA THR A 89 0.63 -9.22 9.56
C THR A 89 0.48 -9.09 8.04
N PHE A 90 1.41 -8.41 7.38
CA PHE A 90 1.40 -8.29 5.92
C PHE A 90 1.48 -9.63 5.20
N ASP A 91 2.23 -10.59 5.76
CA ASP A 91 2.36 -11.93 5.19
C ASP A 91 1.02 -12.69 5.31
N GLU A 92 0.35 -12.64 6.47
CA GLU A 92 -0.99 -13.24 6.64
C GLU A 92 -2.06 -12.59 5.76
N ILE A 93 -1.99 -11.27 5.54
CA ILE A 93 -2.88 -10.57 4.61
C ILE A 93 -2.59 -11.01 3.17
N ALA A 94 -1.32 -11.13 2.79
CA ALA A 94 -0.92 -11.57 1.47
C ALA A 94 -1.34 -13.02 1.20
N ASP A 95 -1.18 -13.91 2.16
CA ASP A 95 -1.60 -15.31 2.08
C ASP A 95 -3.12 -15.42 1.94
N TYR A 96 -3.90 -14.57 2.62
CA TYR A 96 -5.35 -14.52 2.45
C TYR A 96 -5.78 -14.07 1.05
N LEU A 97 -5.03 -13.18 0.41
CA LEU A 97 -5.36 -12.62 -0.90
C LEU A 97 -4.98 -13.53 -2.08
N ASP A 98 -4.06 -14.47 -1.88
CA ASP A 98 -3.63 -15.42 -2.91
C ASP A 98 -4.53 -16.66 -3.02
N ASN A 99 -5.48 -16.84 -2.08
CA ASN A 99 -6.45 -17.94 -2.05
C ASN A 99 -7.81 -17.52 -2.63
#